data_AF-A0A9E2A6W9-F1
#
_entry.id   AF-A0A9E2A6W9-F1
#
_cell.length_a   1.000
_cell.length_b   1.000
_cell.length_c   1.000
_cell.angle_alpha   90.00
_cell.angle_beta   90.00
_cell.angle_gamma   90.00
#
_symmetry.space_group_name_H-M   'P 1'
#
loop_
_entity.id
_entity.type
_entity.pdbx_description
1 polymer ?
#
loop_
_entity_poly.entity_id
_entity_poly.type
_entity_poly.pdbx_seq_one_letter_code
_entity_poly.pdbx_strand_id
1 'polypeptide(L)' 'MSGRGAVELIIAGVALETGLFLQPDPPGLIVESLFSAIVIMAIVTTVATPVVLRSLRRP' A
#
# COMPACT_ATOMS: atom_id res chain seq x y z
N MET A 1 -1.85 -5.60 -16.53
CA MET A 1 -2.62 -5.52 -15.27
C MET A 1 -2.63 -4.07 -14.78
N SER A 2 -3.53 -3.24 -15.31
CA SER A 2 -3.54 -1.79 -15.09
C SER A 2 -4.25 -1.35 -13.79
N GLY A 3 -4.81 -2.28 -13.02
CA GLY A 3 -5.69 -1.97 -11.88
C GLY A 3 -5.05 -2.04 -10.48
N ARG A 4 -3.84 -2.60 -10.32
CA ARG A 4 -3.33 -2.98 -8.99
C ARG A 4 -3.11 -1.77 -8.06
N GLY A 5 -2.46 -0.72 -8.55
CA GLY A 5 -2.15 0.47 -7.73
C GLY A 5 -3.39 1.32 -7.38
N ALA A 6 -4.32 1.51 -8.32
CA ALA A 6 -5.51 2.32 -8.06
C ALA A 6 -6.47 1.63 -7.08
N VAL A 7 -6.68 0.32 -7.24
CA VAL A 7 -7.59 -0.45 -6.38
C VAL A 7 -7.04 -0.59 -4.96
N GLU A 8 -5.73 -0.84 -4.78
CA GLU A 8 -5.11 -0.91 -3.45
C GLU A 8 -5.28 0.41 -2.67
N LEU A 9 -5.09 1.56 -3.32
CA LEU A 9 -5.22 2.86 -2.65
C LEU A 9 -6.68 3.19 -2.30
N ILE A 10 -7.64 2.80 -3.14
CA ILE A 10 -9.07 2.96 -2.83
C ILE A 10 -9.43 2.12 -1.60
N ILE A 11 -9.00 0.86 -1.54
CA ILE A 11 -9.28 -0.02 -0.40
C ILE A 11 -8.60 0.50 0.88
N ALA A 12 -7.35 0.97 0.79
CA ALA A 12 -6.65 1.57 1.92
C ALA A 12 -7.35 2.86 2.42
N GLY A 13 -7.88 3.67 1.50
CA GLY A 13 -8.68 4.85 1.82
C GLY A 13 -9.98 4.48 2.55
N VAL A 14 -10.73 3.51 2.05
CA VAL A 14 -11.96 3.02 2.72
C VAL A 14 -11.65 2.44 4.11
N ALA A 15 -10.54 1.72 4.27
CA ALA A 15 -10.11 1.21 5.57
C ALA A 15 -9.76 2.33 6.56
N LEU A 16 -9.18 3.44 6.08
CA LEU A 16 -8.92 4.62 6.90
C LEU A 16 -10.23 5.33 7.29
N GLU A 17 -11.13 5.56 6.34
CA GLU A 17 -12.41 6.25 6.57
C GLU A 17 -13.33 5.49 7.51
N THR A 18 -13.31 4.15 7.47
CA THR A 18 -14.08 3.30 8.39
C THR A 18 -13.48 3.19 9.79
N GLY A 19 -12.30 3.79 10.03
CA GLY A 19 -11.61 3.72 11.31
C GLY A 19 -11.03 2.34 11.63
N LEU A 20 -10.80 1.49 10.63
CA LEU A 20 -10.27 0.13 10.84
C LEU A 20 -8.93 0.15 11.59
N PHE A 21 -8.09 1.15 11.32
CA PHE A 21 -6.81 1.34 11.99
C PHE A 21 -6.91 1.96 13.39
N LEU A 22 -8.12 2.33 13.84
CA LEU A 22 -8.38 2.85 15.19
C LEU A 22 -8.85 1.74 16.15
N GLN A 23 -8.93 0.48 15.67
CA GLN A 23 -9.39 -0.67 16.45
C GLN A 23 -8.25 -1.67 16.72
N PRO A 24 -8.14 -2.24 17.93
CA PRO A 24 -8.80 -1.81 19.19
C PRO A 24 -8.21 -0.49 19.73
N ASP A 25 -8.98 0.24 20.54
CA ASP A 25 -8.54 1.46 21.22
C ASP A 25 -8.04 1.12 22.65
N PRO A 26 -6.78 1.39 23.02
CA PRO A 26 -5.76 2.11 22.24
C PRO A 26 -5.10 1.26 21.14
N PRO A 27 -4.84 1.85 19.96
CA PRO A 27 -4.18 1.13 18.87
C PRO A 27 -2.78 0.70 19.31
N GLY A 28 -2.43 -0.56 19.03
CA GLY A 28 -1.08 -1.05 19.29
C GLY A 28 -0.05 -0.35 18.39
N LEU A 29 1.19 -0.23 18.85
CA LEU A 29 2.34 0.39 18.14
C LEU A 29 2.47 0.01 16.65
N ILE A 30 2.09 -1.21 16.29
CA ILE A 30 2.13 -1.69 14.90
C ILE A 30 1.05 -1.00 14.05
N VAL A 31 -0.17 -0.89 14.59
CA VAL A 31 -1.36 -0.40 13.89
C VAL A 31 -1.23 1.08 13.52
N GLU A 32 -0.61 1.88 14.40
CA GLU A 32 -0.33 3.31 14.14
C GLU A 32 0.46 3.53 12.85
N SER A 33 1.36 2.60 12.50
CA SER A 33 2.21 2.71 11.31
C SER A 33 1.67 1.93 10.10
N LEU A 34 0.60 1.15 10.24
CA LEU A 34 0.10 0.26 9.18
C LEU A 34 -0.39 1.02 7.96
N PHE A 35 -1.17 2.09 8.16
CA PHE A 35 -1.67 2.89 7.03
C PHE A 35 -0.52 3.44 6.19
N SER A 36 0.45 4.07 6.84
CA SER A 36 1.66 4.59 6.20
C SER A 36 2.47 3.49 5.51
N ALA A 37 2.63 2.32 6.14
CA ALA A 37 3.33 1.19 5.56
C ALA A 37 2.66 0.67 4.28
N ILE A 38 1.32 0.57 4.26
CA ILE A 38 0.55 0.14 3.09
C ILE A 38 0.69 1.14 1.94
N VAL A 39 0.60 2.44 2.25
CA VAL A 39 0.80 3.51 1.24
C VAL A 39 2.20 3.46 0.65
N ILE A 40 3.24 3.32 1.49
CA ILE A 40 4.63 3.21 1.02
C ILE A 40 4.80 1.96 0.16
N MET A 41 4.28 0.81 0.59
CA MET A 41 4.35 -0.43 -0.19
C MET A 41 3.68 -0.27 -1.57
N ALA A 42 2.49 0.33 -1.62
CA ALA A 42 1.78 0.56 -2.87
C ALA A 42 2.59 1.45 -3.83
N ILE A 43 3.18 2.54 -3.32
CA ILE A 43 4.04 3.43 -4.11
C ILE A 43 5.29 2.69 -4.59
N VAL A 44 6.04 2.07 -3.67
CA VAL A 44 7.31 1.39 -3.95
C VAL A 44 7.11 0.29 -4.98
N THR A 45 6.11 -0.57 -4.82
CA THR A 45 5.87 -1.67 -5.75
C THR A 45 5.39 -1.17 -7.11
N THR A 46 4.59 -0.11 -7.15
CA THR A 46 4.14 0.52 -8.41
C THR A 46 5.31 1.09 -9.21
N VAL A 47 6.26 1.74 -8.53
CA VAL A 47 7.46 2.32 -9.18
C VAL A 47 8.49 1.23 -9.49
N ALA A 48 8.72 0.27 -8.60
CA ALA A 48 9.73 -0.77 -8.76
C ALA A 48 9.38 -1.77 -9.87
N THR A 49 8.09 -2.13 -10.02
CA THR A 49 7.65 -3.12 -11.02
C THR A 49 8.13 -2.81 -12.45
N PRO A 50 7.88 -1.62 -13.04
CA PRO A 50 8.37 -1.31 -14.39
C PRO A 50 9.90 -1.24 -14.47
N VAL A 51 10.59 -0.81 -13.41
CA VAL A 51 12.06 -0.77 -13.35
C VAL A 51 12.66 -2.17 -13.38
N VAL A 52 12.16 -3.06 -12.51
CA VAL A 52 12.60 -4.47 -12.44
C VAL A 52 12.30 -5.20 -13.74
N LEU A 53 11.09 -5.04 -14.29
CA LEU A 53 10.73 -5.66 -15.57
C LEU A 53 11.58 -5.14 -16.74
N ARG A 54 11.95 -3.85 -16.74
CA ARG A 54 12.85 -3.27 -17.73
C ARG A 54 14.28 -3.77 -17.58
N SER A 55 14.75 -3.96 -16.35
CA SER A 55 16.05 -4.56 -16.05
C SER A 55 16.12 -6.01 -16.52
N LEU A 56 15.10 -6.80 -16.22
CA LEU A 56 15.03 -8.23 -16.58
C LEU A 56 14.95 -8.47 -18.10
N ARG A 57 14.38 -7.53 -18.87
CA ARG A 57 14.32 -7.61 -20.34
C ARG A 57 15.57 -7.12 -21.07
N ARG A 58 16.55 -6.56 -20.37
CA ARG A 58 17.86 -6.23 -20.96
C ARG A 58 18.78 -7.44 -20.80
N PRO A 59 19.16 -8.15 -21.87
CA PRO A 59 20.14 -9.23 -21.78
C PRO A 59 21.50 -8.69 -21.34
#